data_AF-A0A933ERR5-F1
#
_entry.id   AF-A0A933ERR5-F1
#
_cell.length_a   1.000
_cell.length_b   1.000
_cell.length_c   1.000
_cell.angle_alpha   90.00
_cell.angle_beta   90.00
_cell.angle_gamma   90.00
#
_symmetry.space_group_name_H-M   'P 1'
#
loop_
_entity.id
_entity.type
_entity.pdbx_description
1 polymer ?
#
loop_
_entity_poly.entity_id
_entity_poly.type
_entity_poly.pdbx_seq_one_letter_code
_entity_poly.pdbx_strand_id
1 'polypeptide(L)'
;MLYGKRLIRSKKMVVDGTGLGDGERVVVLSALTGNGLVPLVWEFLTGDASEKGKEAAVTRRLVERVCKVAGEGAIELLLADALYADGPLLAWLQSKGIVGLVRLPEDRLLCAEALSIIRLDGNQWRERRQTRVLNGHKETRKVEVACAGQLTEWDSYVAKAQELGIAEPGLFVAFVRQLEPVLPREGPKDKELL
;
A
#
# COMPACT_ATOMS: atom_id res chain seq x y z
N MET A 1 -15.77 -13.74 14.78
CA MET A 1 -15.04 -12.76 13.94
C MET A 1 -13.90 -12.16 14.74
N LEU A 2 -12.67 -12.15 14.21
CA LEU A 2 -11.43 -11.96 14.98
C LEU A 2 -11.29 -10.56 15.62
N TYR A 3 -11.87 -9.51 15.03
CA TYR A 3 -11.88 -8.15 15.58
C TYR A 3 -12.78 -7.98 16.80
N GLY A 4 -14.01 -8.50 16.77
CA GLY A 4 -14.94 -8.41 17.91
C GLY A 4 -14.44 -9.13 19.17
N LYS A 5 -13.47 -10.04 19.02
CA LYS A 5 -12.78 -10.73 20.12
C LYS A 5 -11.38 -10.15 20.42
N ARG A 6 -10.99 -9.02 19.80
CA ARG A 6 -9.66 -8.38 19.92
C ARG A 6 -8.46 -9.30 19.62
N LEU A 7 -8.67 -10.34 18.82
CA LEU A 7 -7.62 -11.28 18.43
C LEU A 7 -6.65 -10.68 17.40
N ILE A 8 -7.07 -9.60 16.74
CA ILE A 8 -6.23 -8.81 15.83
C ILE A 8 -6.30 -7.36 16.28
N ARG A 9 -5.14 -6.77 16.55
CA ARG A 9 -4.99 -5.37 17.02
C ARG A 9 -4.39 -4.43 15.99
N SER A 10 -3.84 -4.97 14.91
CA SER A 10 -3.30 -4.15 13.84
C SER A 10 -4.43 -3.39 13.16
N LYS A 11 -4.18 -2.13 12.80
CA LYS A 11 -5.06 -1.33 11.94
C LYS A 11 -4.46 -1.10 10.55
N LYS A 12 -3.39 -1.83 10.24
CA LYS A 12 -2.67 -1.79 8.97
C LYS A 12 -3.09 -3.03 8.18
N MET A 13 -3.70 -2.81 7.03
CA MET A 13 -4.19 -3.88 6.17
C MET A 13 -3.45 -3.93 4.85
N VAL A 14 -3.43 -5.10 4.25
CA VAL A 14 -2.94 -5.34 2.89
C VAL A 14 -4.07 -5.99 2.10
N VAL A 15 -4.39 -5.46 0.92
CA VAL A 15 -5.20 -6.16 -0.06
C VAL A 15 -4.27 -6.76 -1.11
N ASP A 16 -4.50 -8.03 -1.41
CA ASP A 16 -3.81 -8.75 -2.48
C ASP A 16 -4.74 -9.84 -3.03
N GLY A 17 -4.41 -10.39 -4.18
CA GLY A 17 -5.19 -11.46 -4.77
C GLY A 17 -4.41 -12.28 -5.78
N THR A 18 -4.86 -13.52 -5.95
CA THR A 18 -4.21 -14.52 -6.78
C THR A 18 -5.22 -15.12 -7.75
N GLY A 19 -4.81 -15.29 -9.01
CA GLY A 19 -5.58 -16.03 -10.00
C GLY A 19 -5.48 -17.53 -9.74
N LEU A 20 -6.59 -18.24 -9.92
CA LEU A 20 -6.67 -19.70 -9.70
C LEU A 20 -6.77 -20.52 -10.99
N GLY A 21 -6.87 -19.86 -12.15
CA GLY A 21 -7.14 -20.49 -13.45
C GLY A 21 -8.56 -20.16 -13.94
N ASP A 22 -8.85 -20.34 -15.23
CA ASP A 22 -10.20 -20.27 -15.81
C ASP A 22 -11.06 -19.04 -15.46
N GLY A 23 -10.44 -17.86 -15.31
CA GLY A 23 -11.18 -16.64 -14.92
C GLY A 23 -11.64 -16.66 -13.46
N GLU A 24 -10.96 -17.43 -12.61
CA GLU A 24 -11.18 -17.48 -11.17
C GLU A 24 -10.07 -16.71 -10.44
N ARG A 25 -10.46 -15.98 -9.39
CA ARG A 25 -9.54 -15.21 -8.56
C ARG A 25 -10.01 -15.21 -7.11
N VAL A 26 -9.06 -15.25 -6.18
CA VAL A 26 -9.31 -14.91 -4.78
C VAL A 26 -8.64 -13.59 -4.45
N VAL A 27 -9.38 -12.67 -3.86
CA VAL A 27 -8.86 -11.41 -3.32
C VAL A 27 -9.05 -11.42 -1.80
N VAL A 28 -8.00 -11.11 -1.05
CA VAL A 28 -7.94 -11.20 0.40
C VAL A 28 -7.52 -9.85 0.98
N LEU A 29 -8.24 -9.40 2.00
CA LEU A 29 -7.82 -8.33 2.88
C LEU A 29 -7.26 -8.95 4.16
N SER A 30 -5.98 -8.69 4.43
CA SER A 30 -5.24 -9.26 5.55
C SER A 30 -4.74 -8.17 6.50
N ALA A 31 -4.73 -8.45 7.80
CA ALA A 31 -4.06 -7.59 8.77
C ALA A 31 -2.55 -7.85 8.76
N LEU A 32 -1.76 -6.77 8.70
CA LEU A 32 -0.31 -6.82 8.86
C LEU A 32 0.04 -6.87 10.35
N THR A 33 0.62 -7.97 10.81
CA THR A 33 1.05 -8.18 12.19
C THR A 33 2.56 -8.34 12.28
N GLY A 34 3.13 -8.32 13.50
CA GLY A 34 4.56 -8.62 13.70
C GLY A 34 4.96 -10.04 13.28
N ASN A 35 4.01 -10.95 13.14
CA ASN A 35 4.23 -12.34 12.76
C ASN A 35 3.80 -12.64 11.32
N GLY A 36 3.49 -11.61 10.53
CA GLY A 36 3.06 -11.75 9.13
C GLY A 36 1.61 -11.33 8.89
N LEU A 37 1.04 -11.81 7.80
CA LEU A 37 -0.30 -11.48 7.34
C LEU A 37 -1.33 -12.43 7.94
N VAL A 38 -2.39 -11.87 8.51
CA VAL A 38 -3.54 -12.64 9.01
C VAL A 38 -4.76 -12.33 8.14
N PRO A 39 -5.29 -13.30 7.35
CA PRO A 39 -6.47 -13.10 6.54
C PRO A 39 -7.69 -12.69 7.38
N LEU A 40 -8.40 -11.65 6.97
CA LEU A 40 -9.59 -11.15 7.67
C LEU A 40 -10.86 -11.49 6.93
N VAL A 41 -10.88 -11.15 5.65
CA VAL A 41 -12.00 -11.28 4.74
C VAL A 41 -11.46 -11.50 3.34
N TRP A 42 -12.18 -12.30 2.56
CA TRP A 42 -11.84 -12.59 1.19
C TRP A 42 -13.09 -12.66 0.33
N GLU A 43 -12.89 -12.52 -0.98
CA GLU A 43 -13.88 -12.77 -2.01
C GLU A 43 -13.28 -13.69 -3.07
N PHE A 44 -14.07 -14.67 -3.49
CA PHE A 44 -13.81 -15.47 -4.68
C PHE A 44 -14.60 -14.87 -5.83
N LEU A 45 -13.92 -14.62 -6.94
CA LEU A 45 -14.42 -13.91 -8.11
C LEU A 45 -14.38 -14.86 -9.29
N THR A 46 -15.45 -14.87 -10.08
CA THR A 46 -15.57 -15.66 -11.31
C THR A 46 -16.13 -14.80 -12.43
N GLY A 47 -15.89 -15.21 -13.68
CA GLY A 47 -16.43 -14.56 -14.88
C GLY A 47 -16.13 -13.06 -14.90
N ASP A 48 -17.14 -12.25 -15.20
CA ASP A 48 -17.06 -10.79 -15.23
C ASP A 48 -16.43 -10.16 -13.98
N ALA A 49 -16.64 -10.73 -12.79
CA ALA A 49 -16.11 -10.14 -11.55
C ALA A 49 -14.59 -10.32 -11.42
N SER A 50 -14.01 -11.26 -12.18
CA SER A 50 -12.56 -11.54 -12.21
C SER A 50 -11.80 -10.68 -13.22
N GLU A 51 -12.52 -9.97 -14.10
CA GLU A 51 -11.94 -9.16 -15.16
C GLU A 51 -11.13 -7.98 -14.62
N LYS A 52 -10.07 -7.64 -15.34
CA LYS A 52 -9.24 -6.47 -15.04
C LYS A 52 -10.06 -5.19 -15.10
N GLY A 53 -9.89 -4.32 -14.11
CA GLY A 53 -10.58 -3.04 -13.98
C GLY A 53 -11.71 -3.01 -12.95
N LYS A 54 -12.03 -4.14 -12.31
CA LYS A 54 -13.09 -4.24 -11.28
C LYS A 54 -12.55 -4.46 -9.87
N GLU A 55 -11.24 -4.59 -9.73
CA GLU A 55 -10.57 -4.92 -8.48
C GLU A 55 -10.74 -3.85 -7.39
N ALA A 56 -10.76 -2.56 -7.75
CA ALA A 56 -10.98 -1.48 -6.78
C ALA A 56 -12.36 -1.60 -6.09
N ALA A 57 -13.39 -2.04 -6.81
CA ALA A 57 -14.70 -2.30 -6.24
C ALA A 57 -14.69 -3.49 -5.26
N VAL A 58 -13.88 -4.53 -5.54
CA VAL A 58 -13.66 -5.64 -4.63
C VAL A 58 -12.97 -5.15 -3.36
N THR A 59 -11.90 -4.36 -3.49
CA THR A 59 -11.19 -3.75 -2.35
C THR A 59 -12.16 -2.96 -1.46
N ARG A 60 -13.00 -2.11 -2.06
CA ARG A 60 -14.02 -1.36 -1.32
C ARG A 60 -14.94 -2.28 -0.52
N ARG A 61 -15.49 -3.34 -1.13
CA ARG A 61 -16.38 -4.30 -0.44
C ARG A 61 -15.68 -4.99 0.73
N LEU A 62 -14.42 -5.39 0.56
CA LEU A 62 -13.64 -6.00 1.64
C LEU A 62 -13.43 -5.03 2.82
N VAL A 63 -13.10 -3.77 2.53
CA VAL A 63 -12.97 -2.71 3.55
C VAL A 63 -14.29 -2.48 4.27
N GLU A 64 -15.40 -2.33 3.54
CA GLU A 64 -16.74 -2.15 4.11
C GLU A 64 -17.13 -3.32 5.03
N ARG A 65 -16.81 -4.57 4.64
CA ARG A 65 -17.06 -5.76 5.47
C ARG A 65 -16.26 -5.76 6.76
N VAL A 66 -15.00 -5.33 6.73
CA VAL A 66 -14.20 -5.18 7.96
C VAL A 66 -14.79 -4.09 8.85
N CYS A 67 -15.06 -2.89 8.31
CA CYS A 67 -15.61 -1.78 9.06
C CYS A 67 -16.99 -2.10 9.67
N LYS A 68 -17.84 -2.84 8.96
CA LYS A 68 -19.16 -3.28 9.46
C LYS A 68 -19.08 -4.10 10.75
N VAL A 69 -17.99 -4.83 10.96
CA VAL A 69 -17.85 -5.74 12.10
C VAL A 69 -16.86 -5.23 13.14
N ALA A 70 -15.76 -4.64 12.70
CA ALA A 70 -14.72 -4.12 13.58
C ALA A 70 -14.98 -2.67 14.04
N GLY A 71 -15.97 -2.00 13.43
CA GLY A 71 -16.30 -0.60 13.70
C GLY A 71 -15.54 0.39 12.81
N GLU A 72 -15.94 1.65 12.89
CA GLU A 72 -15.20 2.75 12.29
C GLU A 72 -13.81 2.88 12.92
N GLY A 73 -12.79 3.22 12.11
CA GLY A 73 -11.40 3.32 12.58
C GLY A 73 -10.69 1.98 12.83
N ALA A 74 -11.28 0.86 12.41
CA ALA A 74 -10.64 -0.45 12.41
C ALA A 74 -9.46 -0.55 11.41
N ILE A 75 -9.47 0.30 10.40
CA ILE A 75 -8.43 0.41 9.38
C ILE A 75 -7.92 1.85 9.44
N GLU A 76 -6.62 2.02 9.67
CA GLU A 76 -5.92 3.30 9.59
C GLU A 76 -5.09 3.40 8.31
N LEU A 77 -4.53 2.27 7.86
CA LEU A 77 -3.69 2.18 6.67
C LEU A 77 -4.12 0.98 5.84
N LEU A 78 -4.35 1.20 4.54
CA LEU A 78 -4.53 0.16 3.54
C LEU A 78 -3.38 0.19 2.54
N LEU A 79 -2.63 -0.91 2.47
CA LEU A 79 -1.62 -1.18 1.47
C LEU A 79 -2.27 -1.92 0.30
N ALA A 80 -2.06 -1.44 -0.93
CA ALA A 80 -2.58 -2.07 -2.14
C ALA A 80 -1.57 -2.00 -3.29
N ASP A 81 -1.58 -3.01 -4.17
CA ASP A 81 -1.01 -2.85 -5.51
C ASP A 81 -1.91 -1.93 -6.36
N ALA A 82 -1.33 -1.31 -7.39
CA ALA A 82 -2.06 -0.47 -8.35
C ALA A 82 -3.24 -1.19 -9.01
N LEU A 83 -3.18 -2.52 -9.13
CA LEU A 83 -4.29 -3.30 -9.65
C LEU A 83 -5.55 -3.18 -8.79
N TYR A 84 -5.40 -3.06 -7.46
CA TYR A 84 -6.50 -3.12 -6.49
C TYR A 84 -7.00 -1.75 -6.06
N ALA A 85 -6.55 -0.67 -6.70
CA ALA A 85 -6.90 0.69 -6.36
C ALA A 85 -7.09 1.57 -7.59
N ASP A 86 -8.02 2.51 -7.46
CA ASP A 86 -8.26 3.58 -8.43
C ASP A 86 -8.47 4.91 -7.69
N GLY A 87 -8.57 6.00 -8.46
CA GLY A 87 -8.80 7.33 -7.91
C GLY A 87 -10.05 7.41 -7.03
N PRO A 88 -11.23 6.92 -7.50
CA PRO A 88 -12.45 6.92 -6.70
C PRO A 88 -12.34 6.16 -5.38
N LEU A 89 -11.66 5.01 -5.36
CA LEU A 89 -11.40 4.26 -4.13
C LEU A 89 -10.52 5.06 -3.17
N LEU A 90 -9.46 5.71 -3.65
CA LEU A 90 -8.57 6.51 -2.81
C LEU A 90 -9.29 7.70 -2.17
N ALA A 91 -10.11 8.42 -2.94
CA ALA A 91 -10.95 9.49 -2.43
C ALA A 91 -11.93 8.98 -1.36
N TRP A 92 -12.57 7.83 -1.62
CA TRP A 92 -13.45 7.18 -0.66
C TRP A 92 -12.72 6.77 0.63
N LEU A 93 -11.54 6.15 0.54
CA LEU A 93 -10.72 5.80 1.71
C LEU A 93 -10.37 7.04 2.53
N GLN A 94 -9.96 8.13 1.87
CA GLN A 94 -9.66 9.40 2.53
C GLN A 94 -10.88 9.96 3.27
N SER A 95 -12.07 9.92 2.67
CA SER A 95 -13.33 10.31 3.33
C SER A 95 -13.68 9.47 4.56
N LYS A 96 -13.12 8.26 4.67
CA LYS A 96 -13.26 7.36 5.82
C LYS A 96 -12.14 7.51 6.84
N GLY A 97 -11.21 8.45 6.63
CA GLY A 97 -10.02 8.62 7.46
C GLY A 97 -9.01 7.48 7.31
N ILE A 98 -9.08 6.71 6.21
CA ILE A 98 -8.16 5.62 5.91
C ILE A 98 -7.08 6.12 4.97
N VAL A 99 -5.81 5.95 5.34
CA VAL A 99 -4.67 6.23 4.47
C VAL A 99 -4.54 5.09 3.46
N GLY A 100 -4.73 5.38 2.17
CA GLY A 100 -4.41 4.45 1.09
C GLY A 100 -2.96 4.63 0.64
N LEU A 101 -2.15 3.58 0.74
CA LEU A 101 -0.80 3.55 0.17
C LEU A 101 -0.77 2.53 -0.97
N VAL A 102 -0.65 3.06 -2.18
CA VAL A 102 -0.71 2.28 -3.42
C VAL A 102 0.65 2.32 -4.10
N ARG A 103 1.10 1.18 -4.60
CA ARG A 103 2.29 1.15 -5.46
C ARG A 103 2.01 1.97 -6.72
N LEU A 104 2.86 2.95 -7.02
CA LEU A 104 2.79 3.70 -8.28
C LEU A 104 3.57 2.95 -9.38
N PRO A 105 2.94 2.45 -10.45
CA PRO A 105 3.65 1.82 -11.55
C PRO A 105 4.44 2.86 -12.36
N GLU A 106 5.63 2.46 -12.81
CA GLU A 106 6.58 3.36 -13.47
C GLU A 106 6.08 3.87 -14.83
N ASP A 107 5.19 3.12 -15.48
CA ASP A 107 4.59 3.41 -16.78
C ASP A 107 3.38 4.37 -16.72
N ARG A 108 3.01 4.86 -15.54
CA ARG A 108 1.89 5.80 -15.37
C ARG A 108 2.32 7.26 -15.53
N LEU A 109 1.46 8.07 -16.14
CA LEU A 109 1.66 9.52 -16.27
C LEU A 109 1.96 10.21 -14.92
N LEU A 110 1.23 9.82 -13.87
CA LEU A 110 1.45 10.31 -12.50
C LEU A 110 2.88 10.06 -11.98
N CYS A 111 3.55 9.01 -12.43
CA CYS A 111 4.95 8.75 -12.11
C CYS A 111 5.86 9.80 -12.77
N ALA A 112 5.67 10.04 -14.08
CA ALA A 112 6.44 11.00 -14.84
C ALA A 112 6.25 12.44 -14.32
N GLU A 113 5.02 12.80 -13.97
CA GLU A 113 4.67 14.09 -13.38
C GLU A 113 5.35 14.30 -12.02
N ALA A 114 5.19 13.35 -11.09
CA ALA A 114 5.80 13.44 -9.76
C ALA A 114 7.33 13.55 -9.84
N LEU A 115 7.97 12.84 -10.78
CA LEU A 115 9.41 12.98 -11.05
C LEU A 115 9.77 14.36 -11.61
N SER A 116 8.89 14.97 -12.41
CA SER A 116 9.09 16.31 -12.97
C SER A 116 9.01 17.38 -11.88
N ILE A 117 8.04 17.28 -10.96
CA ILE A 117 7.95 18.16 -9.78
C ILE A 117 9.21 18.06 -8.93
N ILE A 118 9.67 16.84 -8.62
CA ILE A 118 10.89 16.64 -7.85
C ILE A 118 12.09 17.33 -8.52
N ARG A 119 12.20 17.24 -9.85
CA ARG A 119 13.29 17.90 -10.60
C ARG A 119 13.19 19.43 -10.52
N LEU A 120 11.98 19.98 -10.65
CA LEU A 120 11.73 21.43 -10.58
C LEU A 120 11.97 22.00 -9.18
N ASP A 121 11.65 21.23 -8.13
CA ASP A 121 11.85 21.61 -6.72
C ASP A 121 13.33 21.53 -6.27
N GLY A 122 14.27 21.46 -7.22
CA GLY A 122 15.70 21.38 -6.96
C GLY A 122 16.20 19.96 -6.69
N ASN A 123 15.45 18.93 -7.10
CA ASN A 123 15.86 17.52 -7.03
C ASN A 123 16.24 17.10 -5.60
N GLN A 124 15.36 17.37 -4.64
CA GLN A 124 15.58 17.15 -3.20
C GLN A 124 15.56 15.66 -2.78
N TRP A 125 16.46 14.87 -3.35
CA TRP A 125 16.74 13.52 -2.87
C TRP A 125 17.45 13.60 -1.53
N ARG A 126 16.91 12.87 -0.55
CA ARG A 126 17.46 12.80 0.80
C ARG A 126 17.99 11.41 1.04
N GLU A 127 19.30 11.30 1.26
CA GLU A 127 19.92 10.07 1.69
C GLU A 127 19.42 9.67 3.08
N ARG A 128 19.13 8.38 3.25
CA ARG A 128 18.68 7.75 4.48
C ARG A 128 19.33 6.40 4.64
N ARG A 129 19.73 6.08 5.86
CA ARG A 129 20.15 4.74 6.25
C ARG A 129 18.93 4.00 6.80
N GLN A 130 18.53 2.92 6.13
CA GLN A 130 17.41 2.09 6.56
C GLN A 130 17.92 0.74 7.03
N THR A 131 17.50 0.35 8.22
CA THR A 131 17.71 -1.00 8.75
C THR A 131 16.39 -1.77 8.65
N ARG A 132 16.45 -2.98 8.09
CA ARG A 132 15.33 -3.92 8.04
C ARG A 132 15.77 -5.29 8.54
N VAL A 133 14.81 -6.11 8.95
CA VAL A 133 15.05 -7.53 9.25
C VAL A 133 14.35 -8.34 8.17
N LEU A 134 15.11 -9.07 7.36
CA LEU A 134 14.60 -9.99 6.35
C LEU A 134 15.06 -11.40 6.70
N ASN A 135 14.13 -12.35 6.78
CA ASN A 135 14.44 -13.75 7.13
C ASN A 135 15.31 -13.90 8.39
N GLY A 136 15.05 -13.07 9.41
CA GLY A 136 15.83 -13.05 10.66
C GLY A 136 17.19 -12.33 10.57
N HIS A 137 17.61 -11.91 9.39
CA HIS A 137 18.87 -11.20 9.19
C HIS A 137 18.66 -9.69 9.15
N LYS A 138 19.45 -8.98 9.96
CA LYS A 138 19.47 -7.52 9.96
C LYS A 138 20.25 -7.03 8.76
N GLU A 139 19.55 -6.45 7.80
CA GLU A 139 20.14 -5.77 6.65
C GLU A 139 20.14 -4.26 6.88
N THR A 140 21.23 -3.60 6.49
CA THR A 140 21.28 -2.14 6.47
C THR A 140 21.59 -1.70 5.05
N ARG A 141 20.75 -0.81 4.52
CA ARG A 141 20.90 -0.26 3.17
C ARG A 141 20.91 1.25 3.20
N LYS A 142 21.65 1.84 2.26
CA LYS A 142 21.58 3.26 1.93
C LYS A 142 20.51 3.45 0.86
N VAL A 143 19.54 4.30 1.14
CA VAL A 143 18.47 4.66 0.20
C VAL A 143 18.43 6.17 0.03
N GLU A 144 17.92 6.61 -1.09
CA GLU A 144 17.47 7.99 -1.27
C GLU A 144 15.96 8.04 -1.37
N VAL A 145 15.41 9.10 -0.80
CA VAL A 145 13.97 9.36 -0.79
C VAL A 145 13.73 10.74 -1.39
N ALA A 146 12.79 10.83 -2.31
CA ALA A 146 12.24 12.09 -2.79
C ALA A 146 10.72 12.01 -2.78
N CYS A 147 10.06 13.14 -2.59
CA CYS A 147 8.62 13.21 -2.45
C CYS A 147 8.06 14.35 -3.30
N ALA A 148 6.87 14.13 -3.85
CA ALA A 148 6.04 15.16 -4.47
C ALA A 148 4.67 15.15 -3.78
N GLY A 149 4.11 16.32 -3.50
CA GLY A 149 2.78 16.47 -2.92
C GLY A 149 1.89 17.33 -3.81
N GLN A 150 0.63 17.47 -3.41
CA GLN A 150 -0.36 18.30 -4.13
C GLN A 150 -0.55 17.88 -5.59
N LEU A 151 -0.45 16.58 -5.88
CA LEU A 151 -0.70 16.04 -7.21
C LEU A 151 -2.21 15.99 -7.44
N THR A 152 -2.68 16.73 -8.46
CA THR A 152 -4.11 16.88 -8.78
C THR A 152 -4.48 16.38 -10.17
N GLU A 153 -3.53 15.89 -10.98
CA GLU A 153 -3.81 15.46 -12.38
C GLU A 153 -4.53 14.11 -12.49
N TRP A 154 -4.90 13.48 -11.38
CA TRP A 154 -5.74 12.28 -11.40
C TRP A 154 -7.22 12.64 -11.34
N ASP A 155 -7.80 12.94 -12.51
CA ASP A 155 -9.18 13.43 -12.67
C ASP A 155 -10.23 12.62 -11.89
N SER A 156 -10.18 11.29 -11.98
CA SER A 156 -11.16 10.43 -11.30
C SER A 156 -11.03 10.43 -9.77
N TYR A 157 -9.83 10.68 -9.23
CA TYR A 157 -9.65 10.93 -7.81
C TYR A 157 -10.23 12.30 -7.43
N VAL A 158 -9.86 13.37 -8.16
CA VAL A 158 -10.29 14.74 -7.85
C VAL A 158 -11.81 14.86 -7.93
N ALA A 159 -12.43 14.35 -9.00
CA ALA A 159 -13.88 14.34 -9.16
C ALA A 159 -14.56 13.64 -7.97
N LYS A 160 -14.06 12.45 -7.59
CA LYS A 160 -14.65 11.72 -6.48
C LYS A 160 -14.42 12.40 -5.12
N ALA A 161 -13.27 13.02 -4.93
CA ALA A 161 -12.94 13.73 -3.71
C ALA A 161 -13.82 14.97 -3.51
N GLN A 162 -14.10 15.71 -4.60
CA GLN A 162 -15.04 16.83 -4.60
C GLN A 162 -16.47 16.38 -4.27
N GLU A 163 -16.95 15.29 -4.87
CA GLU A 163 -18.26 14.70 -4.53
C GLU A 163 -18.38 14.34 -3.04
N LEU A 164 -17.27 13.95 -2.42
CA LEU A 164 -17.19 13.57 -1.00
C LEU A 164 -16.91 14.76 -0.06
N GLY A 165 -16.81 15.98 -0.59
CA GLY A 165 -16.58 17.19 0.21
C GLY A 165 -15.16 17.33 0.76
N ILE A 166 -14.16 16.70 0.13
CA ILE A 166 -12.75 16.87 0.49
C ILE A 166 -12.28 18.26 0.01
N ALA A 167 -11.95 19.14 0.96
CA ALA A 167 -11.65 20.55 0.69
C ALA A 167 -10.40 20.77 -0.18
N GLU A 168 -9.35 19.99 0.06
CA GLU A 168 -8.07 20.08 -0.65
C GLU A 168 -7.69 18.68 -1.17
N PRO A 169 -8.26 18.24 -2.31
CA PRO A 169 -7.92 16.95 -2.89
C PRO A 169 -6.50 17.02 -3.45
N GLY A 170 -5.63 16.13 -2.98
CA GLY A 170 -4.25 16.09 -3.44
C GLY A 170 -3.60 14.78 -3.05
N LEU A 171 -2.85 14.20 -3.99
CA LEU A 171 -2.08 12.99 -3.75
C LEU A 171 -0.64 13.33 -3.39
N PHE A 172 -0.03 12.40 -2.66
CA PHE A 172 1.38 12.43 -2.29
C PHE A 172 2.07 11.19 -2.85
N VAL A 173 3.22 11.39 -3.48
CA VAL A 173 4.05 10.31 -4.03
C VAL A 173 5.41 10.37 -3.35
N ALA A 174 5.89 9.21 -2.92
CA ALA A 174 7.24 9.03 -2.42
C ALA A 174 8.00 8.04 -3.30
N PHE A 175 9.17 8.44 -3.77
CA PHE A 175 10.12 7.57 -4.45
C PHE A 175 11.19 7.12 -3.46
N VAL A 176 11.51 5.84 -3.49
CA VAL A 176 12.61 5.26 -2.70
C VAL A 176 13.52 4.51 -3.64
N ARG A 177 14.79 4.93 -3.71
CA ARG A 177 15.84 4.29 -4.54
C ARG A 177 16.94 3.75 -3.65
N GLN A 178 17.48 2.58 -3.99
CA GLN A 178 18.62 2.01 -3.28
C GLN A 178 19.92 2.51 -3.93
N LEU A 179 20.85 3.04 -3.12
CA LEU A 179 22.13 3.59 -3.60
C LEU A 179 23.26 2.57 -3.62
N GLU A 180 23.31 1.68 -2.62
CA GLU A 180 24.38 0.70 -2.45
C GLU A 180 23.79 -0.71 -2.28
N PRO A 181 24.46 -1.77 -2.77
CA PRO A 181 24.07 -3.14 -2.51
C PRO A 181 24.14 -3.46 -1.01
N VAL A 182 23.30 -4.39 -0.56
CA VAL A 182 23.26 -4.87 0.83
C VAL A 182 24.58 -5.59 1.13
N LEU A 183 25.41 -5.05 2.02
CA LEU A 183 26.48 -5.82 2.63
C LEU A 183 25.88 -6.61 3.80
N PRO A 184 25.99 -7.96 3.83
CA PRO A 184 25.71 -8.70 5.05
C PRO A 184 26.60 -8.15 6.15
N ARG A 185 26.05 -7.99 7.35
CA ARG A 185 26.91 -7.78 8.52
C ARG A 185 27.79 -9.03 8.61
N GLU A 186 29.11 -8.88 8.50
CA GLU A 186 30.01 -9.92 8.96
C GLU A 186 29.55 -10.30 10.37
N GLY A 187 29.10 -11.53 10.53
CA GLY A 187 28.92 -12.10 11.86
C GLY A 187 30.26 -12.02 12.60
N PRO A 188 30.27 -12.10 13.94
CA PRO A 188 31.53 -12.34 14.62
C PRO A 188 32.20 -13.53 13.94
N LYS A 189 33.37 -13.30 13.32
CA LYS A 189 34.25 -14.38 12.83
C LYS A 189 34.35 -15.38 13.96
N ASP A 190 34.17 -16.66 13.63
CA ASP A 190 34.28 -17.77 14.55
C ASP A 190 35.31 -17.48 15.63
N LYS A 191 34.85 -17.47 16.89
CA LYS A 191 35.72 -17.93 17.95
C LYS A 191 35.80 -19.45 17.78
N GLU A 192 36.62 -19.88 16.83
CA GLU A 192 37.56 -20.95 17.16
C GLU A 192 38.26 -20.46 18.43
N LEU A 193 38.03 -21.16 19.55
CA LEU A 193 38.98 -21.31 20.65
C LEU A 193 38.34 -22.20 21.72
N LEU A 194 38.82 -23.45 21.69
CA LEU A 194 38.88 -24.49 22.73
C LEU A 194 37.63 -25.35 22.96
#